data_AF-A0A913YR35-F1
#
_entry.id   AF-A0A913YR35-F1
#
_cell.length_a   1.000
_cell.length_b   1.000
_cell.length_c   1.000
_cell.angle_alpha   90.00
_cell.angle_beta   90.00
_cell.angle_gamma   90.00
#
_symmetry.space_group_name_H-M   'P 1'
#
loop_
_entity.id
_entity.type
_entity.pdbx_description
1 polymer ?
#
loop_
_entity_poly.entity_id
_entity_poly.type
_entity_poly.pdbx_seq_one_letter_code
_entity_poly.pdbx_strand_id
1 'polypeptide(L)'
;MLGLKSVPPLISKTSKPQTWHIPSRLEGINPRAVTKLVIQKSKPKQTGEPYKKKRKVSGVRSTVYKPFEQPLQDIDLPGILAQTFSEIEPNPGFLRIWPDKEEEQVLVQSAYGEVPKGCVISYQQPLNAKKEPSIQLPGFEFPKLSYCHTVLGEREHLFFSALTVTHNQSVEFEVETREQSMTNAWHSLRKFRLTASNFKNICSRRKDFDTLSKRLLKGKFIQTAAMKYGIQNEDVAAKLYTKKFARETHKVGFLINPSVPHLGCSPDRRVHDNSEAQPWGLLEILKDLKET
;
A
#
# COMPACT_ATOMS: atom_id res chain seq x y z
N MET A 1 -24.61 2.62 24.46
CA MET A 1 -24.12 1.89 25.64
C MET A 1 -23.72 0.49 25.18
N LEU A 2 -22.43 0.13 25.23
CA LEU A 2 -21.97 -1.21 24.89
C LEU A 2 -22.01 -2.08 26.16
N GLY A 3 -23.04 -2.93 26.26
CA GLY A 3 -23.27 -3.82 27.40
C GLY A 3 -22.29 -4.99 27.42
N LEU A 4 -21.15 -4.83 28.08
CA LEU A 4 -20.27 -5.94 28.45
C LEU A 4 -20.26 -6.07 29.98
N LYS A 5 -20.98 -7.07 30.49
CA LYS A 5 -20.97 -7.47 31.90
C LYS A 5 -19.66 -8.23 32.17
N SER A 6 -18.76 -7.58 32.93
CA SER A 6 -17.61 -8.13 33.68
C SER A 6 -16.74 -9.22 33.03
N VAL A 7 -15.43 -8.95 32.92
CA VAL A 7 -14.40 -9.95 32.62
C VAL A 7 -14.34 -10.97 33.78
N PRO A 8 -14.32 -12.29 33.52
CA PRO A 8 -14.24 -13.30 34.59
C PRO A 8 -12.92 -13.19 35.37
N PRO A 9 -12.90 -13.51 36.67
CA PRO A 9 -11.69 -13.42 37.47
C PRO A 9 -10.63 -14.42 36.98
N LEU A 10 -9.39 -13.92 36.83
CA LEU A 10 -8.21 -14.71 36.52
C LEU A 10 -7.85 -15.58 37.72
N ILE A 11 -8.16 -16.88 37.65
CA ILE A 11 -7.58 -17.85 38.57
C ILE A 11 -6.07 -17.92 38.27
N SER A 12 -5.26 -17.62 39.29
CA SER A 12 -3.81 -17.77 39.24
C SER A 12 -3.43 -19.20 38.85
N LYS A 13 -2.75 -19.38 37.72
CA LYS A 13 -2.31 -20.68 37.18
C LYS A 13 -0.94 -21.13 37.71
N THR A 14 -0.49 -20.61 38.85
CA THR A 14 0.87 -20.87 39.37
C THR A 14 1.08 -22.28 39.90
N SER A 15 0.05 -23.14 39.96
CA SER A 15 0.14 -24.51 40.48
C SER A 15 0.09 -25.63 39.43
N LYS A 16 0.03 -25.32 38.13
CA LYS A 16 -0.05 -26.34 37.06
C LYS A 16 1.16 -26.31 36.13
N PRO A 17 1.57 -27.46 35.56
CA PRO A 17 2.65 -27.54 34.58
C PRO A 17 2.40 -26.60 33.38
N GLN A 18 3.49 -26.20 32.73
CA GLN A 18 3.59 -25.10 31.76
C GLN A 18 2.59 -25.24 30.59
N THR A 19 1.40 -24.65 30.73
CA THR A 19 0.30 -24.71 29.74
C THR A 19 0.27 -23.51 28.79
N TRP A 20 1.35 -22.73 28.72
CA TRP A 20 1.40 -21.46 27.98
C TRP A 20 1.25 -21.63 26.46
N HIS A 21 1.56 -22.82 25.94
CA HIS A 21 1.43 -23.18 24.53
C HIS A 21 0.00 -23.60 24.14
N ILE A 22 -0.92 -23.76 25.09
CA ILE A 22 -2.31 -24.14 24.84
C ILE A 22 -3.19 -22.88 24.97
N PRO A 23 -3.71 -22.32 23.85
CA PRO A 23 -4.51 -21.11 23.90
C PRO A 23 -5.81 -21.38 24.68
N SER A 24 -6.01 -20.72 25.83
CA SER A 24 -7.23 -20.90 26.63
C SER A 24 -8.42 -20.06 26.14
N ARG A 25 -8.35 -19.50 24.93
CA ARG A 25 -9.37 -18.59 24.36
C ARG A 25 -9.89 -19.18 23.06
N LEU A 26 -11.21 -19.34 22.97
CA LEU A 26 -11.94 -19.70 21.74
C LEU A 26 -11.81 -18.62 20.64
N GLU A 27 -11.56 -17.36 21.03
CA GLU A 27 -11.16 -16.30 20.10
C GLU A 27 -9.64 -16.24 20.02
N GLY A 28 -9.09 -16.97 19.05
CA GLY A 28 -7.67 -16.91 18.70
C GLY A 28 -7.30 -15.53 18.16
N ILE A 29 -6.26 -14.91 18.72
CA ILE A 29 -5.60 -13.77 18.07
C ILE A 29 -4.88 -14.34 16.86
N ASN A 30 -5.44 -14.11 15.67
CA ASN A 30 -4.77 -14.52 14.43
C ASN A 30 -3.50 -13.69 14.25
N PRO A 31 -2.35 -14.32 13.94
CA PRO A 31 -1.12 -13.59 13.67
C PRO A 31 -1.37 -12.66 12.47
N ARG A 32 -1.15 -11.35 12.68
CA ARG A 32 -1.17 -10.33 11.64
C ARG A 32 0.09 -9.52 11.75
N ALA A 33 0.66 -9.14 10.62
CA ALA A 33 1.77 -8.22 10.59
C ALA A 33 1.38 -6.91 11.27
N VAL A 34 2.24 -6.41 12.16
CA VAL A 34 2.11 -5.06 12.70
C VAL A 34 2.14 -4.10 11.50
N THR A 35 1.30 -3.08 11.45
CA THR A 35 1.27 -2.17 10.28
C THR A 35 2.18 -0.97 10.46
N LYS A 36 2.40 -0.55 11.72
CA LYS A 36 3.22 0.59 12.08
C LYS A 36 3.71 0.46 13.52
N LEU A 37 5.01 0.65 13.72
CA LEU A 37 5.65 0.71 15.02
C LEU A 37 6.02 2.17 15.34
N VAL A 38 5.66 2.64 16.53
CA VAL A 38 5.95 4.02 16.98
C VAL A 38 6.78 3.95 18.25
N ILE A 39 8.06 4.30 18.15
CA ILE A 39 8.96 4.38 19.31
C ILE A 39 8.97 5.82 19.83
N GLN A 40 8.54 6.02 21.07
CA GLN A 40 8.60 7.33 21.73
C GLN A 40 9.57 7.24 22.91
N LYS A 41 10.61 8.08 22.91
CA LYS A 41 11.51 8.21 24.05
C LYS A 41 10.75 8.80 25.24
N SER A 42 10.83 8.15 26.40
CA SER A 42 10.31 8.73 27.63
C SER A 42 11.22 9.87 28.08
N LYS A 43 10.74 11.11 28.03
CA LYS A 43 11.46 12.24 28.63
C LYS A 43 11.49 12.08 30.17
N PRO A 44 12.67 12.17 30.81
CA PRO A 44 12.76 12.21 32.27
C PRO A 44 11.97 13.41 32.80
N LYS A 45 11.41 13.29 34.01
CA LYS A 45 10.79 14.44 34.68
C LYS A 45 11.91 15.40 35.06
N GLN A 46 11.90 16.63 34.54
CA GLN A 46 12.75 17.67 35.08
C GLN A 46 12.22 18.05 36.47
N THR A 47 13.12 18.18 37.44
CA THR A 47 12.81 18.62 38.81
C THR A 47 12.18 20.01 38.74
N GLY A 48 10.92 20.16 39.15
CA GLY A 48 10.23 21.44 39.26
C GLY A 48 9.10 21.72 38.25
N GLU A 49 8.88 20.87 37.23
CA GLU A 49 7.74 21.10 36.31
C GLU A 49 6.38 20.62 36.88
N PRO A 50 5.30 21.42 36.73
CA PRO A 50 3.98 21.04 37.22
C PRO A 50 3.44 19.79 36.51
N TYR A 51 2.71 18.97 37.26
CA TYR A 51 2.18 17.67 36.82
C TYR A 51 1.20 17.83 35.65
N LYS A 52 1.69 17.77 34.40
CA LYS A 52 0.84 17.62 33.22
C LYS A 52 0.48 16.14 33.05
N LYS A 53 -0.81 15.79 33.21
CA LYS A 53 -1.33 14.44 32.88
C LYS A 53 -1.00 14.12 31.43
N LYS A 54 0.05 13.33 31.18
CA LYS A 54 0.37 12.83 29.83
C LYS A 54 -0.83 11.99 29.36
N ARG A 55 -1.33 12.23 28.13
CA ARG A 55 -2.35 11.36 27.50
C ARG A 55 -1.86 9.92 27.61
N LYS A 56 -2.71 9.00 28.08
CA LYS A 56 -2.44 7.56 28.04
C LYS A 56 -2.17 7.18 26.58
N VAL A 57 -0.91 6.95 26.24
CA VAL A 57 -0.55 6.31 24.98
C VAL A 57 -0.88 4.83 25.17
N SER A 58 -1.81 4.30 24.38
CA SER A 58 -2.05 2.86 24.33
C SER A 58 -0.81 2.18 23.75
N GLY A 59 -0.21 1.25 24.50
CA GLY A 59 0.99 0.53 24.07
C GLY A 59 1.75 -0.09 25.23
N VAL A 60 2.83 -0.80 24.91
CA VAL A 60 3.77 -1.35 25.91
C VAL A 60 4.67 -0.21 26.38
N ARG A 61 4.62 0.09 27.67
CA ARG A 61 5.50 1.09 28.29
C ARG A 61 6.49 0.35 29.18
N SER A 62 7.79 0.48 28.90
CA SER A 62 8.80 0.06 29.86
C SER A 62 8.67 0.90 31.13
N THR A 63 8.46 0.25 32.27
CA THR A 63 8.55 0.85 33.59
C THR A 63 9.97 0.84 34.13
N VAL A 64 10.91 0.23 33.40
CA VAL A 64 12.29 0.04 33.82
C VAL A 64 13.07 1.33 33.58
N TYR A 65 13.72 1.81 34.64
CA TYR A 65 14.68 2.90 34.59
C TYR A 65 15.88 2.50 33.73
N LYS A 66 16.44 3.41 32.93
CA LYS A 66 17.71 3.16 32.21
C LYS A 66 18.86 3.42 33.18
N PRO A 67 19.52 2.39 33.75
CA PRO A 67 20.55 2.59 34.76
C PRO A 67 21.89 3.03 34.15
N PHE A 68 22.06 2.87 32.82
CA PHE A 68 23.30 3.17 32.12
C PHE A 68 23.32 4.62 31.61
N GLU A 69 24.33 5.37 32.04
CA GLU A 69 24.59 6.74 31.56
C GLU A 69 25.04 6.74 30.09
N GLN A 70 25.82 5.73 29.70
CA GLN A 70 26.32 5.57 28.33
C GLN A 70 25.25 5.03 27.35
N PRO A 71 25.34 5.33 26.05
CA PRO A 71 24.51 4.70 25.03
C PRO A 71 24.77 3.18 24.96
N LEU A 72 23.70 2.39 24.81
CA LEU A 72 23.79 0.91 24.75
C LEU A 72 24.62 0.41 23.57
N GLN A 73 24.68 1.18 22.48
CA GLN A 73 25.48 0.90 21.28
C GLN A 73 26.99 0.94 21.54
N ASP A 74 27.42 1.63 22.59
CA ASP A 74 28.84 1.81 22.92
C ASP A 74 29.31 0.78 23.96
N ILE A 75 28.41 -0.10 24.43
CA ILE A 75 28.69 -1.13 25.42
C ILE A 75 28.77 -2.48 24.71
N ASP A 76 29.92 -3.16 24.81
CA ASP A 76 30.10 -4.56 24.38
C ASP A 76 29.40 -5.52 25.36
N LEU A 77 28.06 -5.44 25.41
CA LEU A 77 27.22 -6.35 26.18
C LEU A 77 27.52 -7.85 25.91
N PRO A 78 27.87 -8.28 24.69
CA PRO A 78 28.29 -9.66 24.41
C PRO A 78 29.52 -10.05 25.17
N GLY A 79 30.59 -9.25 25.04
CA GLY A 79 31.84 -9.52 25.72
C GLY A 79 31.63 -9.60 27.24
N ILE A 80 30.77 -8.72 27.77
CA ILE A 80 30.47 -8.67 29.21
C ILE A 80 29.63 -9.85 29.67
N LEU A 81 28.56 -10.20 28.95
CA LEU A 81 27.56 -11.16 29.42
C LEU A 81 27.82 -12.60 28.95
N ALA A 82 28.68 -12.82 27.95
CA ALA A 82 28.95 -14.15 27.41
C ALA A 82 29.47 -15.13 28.48
N GLN A 83 30.33 -14.68 29.38
CA GLN A 83 30.82 -15.50 30.50
C GLN A 83 29.67 -15.89 31.45
N THR A 84 28.83 -14.93 31.83
CA THR A 84 27.67 -15.19 32.71
C THR A 84 26.66 -16.15 32.09
N PHE A 85 26.52 -16.14 30.77
CA PHE A 85 25.57 -17.02 30.06
C PHE A 85 26.15 -18.39 29.72
N SER A 86 27.47 -18.55 29.70
CA SER A 86 28.13 -19.84 29.42
C SER A 86 27.83 -20.91 30.46
N GLU A 87 27.43 -20.51 31.66
CA GLU A 87 27.12 -21.40 32.78
C GLU A 87 25.63 -21.84 32.81
N ILE A 88 24.78 -21.30 31.93
CA ILE A 88 23.33 -21.56 31.96
C ILE A 88 22.96 -22.70 31.00
N GLU A 89 22.61 -23.86 31.55
CA GLU A 89 22.06 -24.99 30.78
C GLU A 89 20.58 -25.29 31.14
N PRO A 90 19.69 -25.47 30.14
CA PRO A 90 19.96 -25.34 28.70
C PRO A 90 20.09 -23.87 28.27
N ASN A 91 20.84 -23.63 27.18
CA ASN A 91 21.05 -22.29 26.63
C ASN A 91 19.71 -21.55 26.46
N PRO A 92 19.52 -20.40 27.12
CA PRO A 92 18.28 -19.67 27.01
C PRO A 92 18.06 -19.14 25.59
N GLY A 93 16.82 -19.22 25.10
CA GLY A 93 16.49 -18.90 23.71
C GLY A 93 16.78 -17.45 23.29
N PHE A 94 16.92 -16.52 24.24
CA PHE A 94 17.30 -15.14 23.94
C PHE A 94 18.78 -14.97 23.54
N LEU A 95 19.64 -15.97 23.78
CA LEU A 95 21.03 -15.94 23.30
C LEU A 95 21.10 -15.95 21.77
N ARG A 96 20.08 -16.47 21.09
CA ARG A 96 19.94 -16.43 19.62
C ARG A 96 19.75 -15.02 19.06
N ILE A 97 19.53 -14.03 19.91
CA ILE A 97 19.44 -12.62 19.49
C ILE A 97 20.84 -12.08 19.18
N TRP A 98 21.89 -12.65 19.79
CA TRP A 98 23.26 -12.23 19.57
C TRP A 98 23.91 -12.98 18.41
N PRO A 99 24.53 -12.30 17.44
CA PRO A 99 25.31 -12.98 16.40
C PRO A 99 26.52 -13.69 17.00
N ASP A 100 26.85 -14.86 16.44
CA ASP A 100 28.13 -15.51 16.72
C ASP A 100 29.28 -14.66 16.16
N LYS A 101 30.44 -14.68 16.82
CA LYS A 101 31.58 -13.78 16.55
C LYS A 101 32.09 -13.80 15.10
N GLU A 102 31.70 -14.80 14.30
CA GLU A 102 32.18 -15.04 12.94
C GLU A 102 31.05 -14.98 11.88
N GLU A 103 29.80 -14.73 12.27
CA GLU A 103 28.70 -14.63 11.31
C GLU A 103 28.51 -13.18 10.84
N GLU A 104 28.70 -12.94 9.54
CA GLU A 104 28.29 -11.69 8.91
C GLU A 104 26.76 -11.53 9.02
N GLN A 105 26.34 -10.49 9.73
CA GLN A 105 24.93 -10.20 9.93
C GLN A 105 24.32 -9.67 8.64
N VAL A 106 23.62 -10.54 7.89
CA VAL A 106 22.90 -10.14 6.68
C VAL A 106 21.83 -9.11 7.03
N LEU A 107 21.95 -7.89 6.52
CA LEU A 107 20.96 -6.84 6.69
C LEU A 107 19.87 -6.90 5.62
N VAL A 108 18.64 -6.54 6.00
CA VAL A 108 17.46 -6.48 5.13
C VAL A 108 16.83 -5.10 5.26
N GLN A 109 16.42 -4.56 4.12
CA GLN A 109 15.75 -3.27 4.01
C GLN A 109 14.34 -3.34 4.64
N SER A 110 14.05 -2.39 5.54
CA SER A 110 12.74 -2.24 6.19
C SER A 110 12.24 -0.79 6.16
N ALA A 111 10.99 -0.57 6.56
CA ALA A 111 10.41 0.78 6.67
C ALA A 111 11.15 1.72 7.66
N TYR A 112 12.09 1.17 8.45
CA TYR A 112 12.87 1.89 9.46
C TYR A 112 14.38 1.89 9.15
N GLY A 113 14.77 1.51 7.95
CA GLY A 113 16.16 1.37 7.52
C GLY A 113 16.62 -0.10 7.46
N GLU A 114 17.93 -0.29 7.36
CA GLU A 114 18.57 -1.61 7.33
C GLU A 114 18.51 -2.27 8.71
N VAL A 115 17.97 -3.48 8.77
CA VAL A 115 17.82 -4.25 10.00
C VAL A 115 18.29 -5.69 9.80
N PRO A 116 18.78 -6.37 10.85
CA PRO A 116 19.22 -7.76 10.72
C PRO A 116 18.14 -8.71 10.20
N LYS A 117 18.50 -9.56 9.23
CA LYS A 117 17.66 -10.66 8.76
C LYS A 117 17.32 -11.57 9.94
N GLY A 118 16.04 -11.86 10.13
CA GLY A 118 15.57 -12.68 11.24
C GLY A 118 15.07 -11.90 12.45
N CYS A 119 15.33 -10.58 12.53
CA CYS A 119 14.72 -9.77 13.59
C CYS A 119 13.21 -9.58 13.35
N VAL A 120 12.47 -9.28 14.41
CA VAL A 120 11.01 -9.06 14.33
C VAL A 120 10.64 -8.01 13.29
N ILE A 121 11.44 -6.94 13.16
CA ILE A 121 11.21 -5.87 12.19
C ILE A 121 11.40 -6.38 10.75
N SER A 122 12.39 -7.23 10.49
CA SER A 122 12.61 -7.80 9.15
C SER A 122 11.43 -8.66 8.67
N TYR A 123 10.76 -9.38 9.58
CA TYR A 123 9.59 -10.22 9.26
C TYR A 123 8.29 -9.43 9.21
N GLN A 124 8.10 -8.49 10.14
CA GLN A 124 6.82 -7.79 10.29
C GLN A 124 6.74 -6.51 9.47
N GLN A 125 7.87 -5.91 9.07
CA GLN A 125 7.96 -4.67 8.30
C GLN A 125 8.88 -4.83 7.07
N PRO A 126 8.81 -5.91 6.28
CA PRO A 126 9.56 -5.96 5.04
C PRO A 126 9.12 -4.77 4.19
N LEU A 127 10.06 -4.05 3.60
CA LEU A 127 9.71 -3.26 2.42
C LEU A 127 9.19 -4.26 1.42
N ASN A 128 7.94 -4.10 0.98
CA ASN A 128 7.45 -4.85 -0.16
C ASN A 128 8.47 -4.61 -1.27
N ALA A 129 9.37 -5.58 -1.51
CA ALA A 129 10.04 -5.67 -2.78
C ALA A 129 8.90 -5.55 -3.77
N LYS A 130 8.92 -4.49 -4.59
CA LYS A 130 8.07 -4.48 -5.77
C LYS A 130 8.43 -5.78 -6.47
N LYS A 131 7.63 -6.83 -6.27
CA LYS A 131 7.55 -7.95 -7.19
C LYS A 131 6.87 -7.37 -8.41
N GLU A 132 7.58 -6.48 -9.11
CA GLU A 132 7.44 -6.39 -10.54
C GLU A 132 8.08 -7.70 -11.01
N PRO A 133 7.32 -8.74 -11.41
CA PRO A 133 7.88 -9.63 -12.40
C PRO A 133 8.38 -8.70 -13.50
N SER A 134 9.67 -8.78 -13.80
CA SER A 134 10.40 -7.97 -14.78
C SER A 134 9.94 -8.27 -16.20
N ILE A 135 8.64 -8.28 -16.45
CA ILE A 135 8.07 -8.09 -17.76
C ILE A 135 8.02 -6.58 -17.90
N GLN A 136 9.10 -6.00 -18.45
CA GLN A 136 9.04 -4.66 -19.01
C GLN A 136 8.02 -4.73 -20.15
N LEU A 137 6.76 -4.47 -19.83
CA LEU A 137 5.72 -4.34 -20.85
C LEU A 137 6.15 -3.20 -21.77
N PRO A 138 6.15 -3.40 -23.09
CA PRO A 138 6.47 -2.33 -24.01
C PRO A 138 5.52 -1.15 -23.74
N GLY A 139 6.04 0.08 -23.83
CA GLY A 139 5.23 1.28 -23.60
C GLY A 139 3.99 1.32 -24.50
N PHE A 140 2.99 2.10 -24.10
CA PHE A 140 1.88 2.40 -25.00
C PHE A 140 2.38 3.35 -26.09
N GLU A 141 2.25 2.93 -27.33
CA GLU A 141 2.46 3.80 -28.47
C GLU A 141 1.20 4.59 -28.73
N PHE A 142 1.33 5.92 -28.65
CA PHE A 142 0.21 6.83 -28.91
C PHE A 142 0.37 7.48 -30.28
N PRO A 143 -0.72 7.60 -31.05
CA PRO A 143 -0.69 8.43 -32.25
C PRO A 143 -0.44 9.88 -31.85
N LYS A 144 0.35 10.59 -32.67
CA LYS A 144 0.52 12.03 -32.54
C LYS A 144 -0.75 12.70 -33.04
N LEU A 145 -1.57 13.16 -32.11
CA LEU A 145 -2.84 13.81 -32.41
C LEU A 145 -2.66 15.33 -32.39
N SER A 146 -3.25 16.01 -33.37
CA SER A 146 -3.42 17.47 -33.36
C SER A 146 -4.90 17.81 -33.26
N TYR A 147 -5.24 18.82 -32.48
CA TYR A 147 -6.59 19.37 -32.42
C TYR A 147 -6.56 20.85 -32.84
N CYS A 148 -7.72 21.38 -33.23
CA CYS A 148 -7.83 22.76 -33.67
C CYS A 148 -7.35 23.72 -32.57
N HIS A 149 -6.64 24.77 -32.96
CA HIS A 149 -6.19 25.79 -32.01
C HIS A 149 -7.41 26.52 -31.46
N THR A 150 -7.74 26.24 -30.20
CA THR A 150 -8.74 27.01 -29.46
C THR A 150 -8.04 28.21 -28.83
N VAL A 151 -8.53 29.42 -29.09
CA VAL A 151 -8.08 30.62 -28.38
C VAL A 151 -8.62 30.55 -26.96
N LEU A 152 -7.76 30.20 -26.02
CA LEU A 152 -8.06 30.15 -24.59
C LEU A 152 -7.71 31.50 -23.95
N GLY A 153 -8.49 31.93 -22.95
CA GLY A 153 -8.08 33.02 -22.07
C GLY A 153 -6.82 32.65 -21.29
N GLU A 154 -6.15 33.65 -20.71
CA GLU A 154 -4.88 33.45 -20.00
C GLU A 154 -4.98 32.38 -18.90
N ARG A 155 -6.06 32.41 -18.10
CA ARG A 155 -6.27 31.46 -17.02
C ARG A 155 -6.49 30.03 -17.54
N GLU A 156 -7.29 29.88 -18.57
CA GLU A 156 -7.57 28.59 -19.21
C GLU A 156 -6.31 28.03 -19.89
N HIS A 157 -5.51 28.89 -20.52
CA HIS A 157 -4.24 28.53 -21.13
C HIS A 157 -3.23 28.03 -20.08
N LEU A 158 -3.10 28.73 -18.94
CA LEU A 158 -2.24 28.31 -17.84
C LEU A 158 -2.68 26.95 -17.27
N PHE A 159 -3.98 26.76 -17.08
CA PHE A 159 -4.52 25.47 -16.62
C PHE A 159 -4.24 24.35 -17.62
N PHE A 160 -4.46 24.60 -18.91
CA PHE A 160 -4.21 23.62 -19.96
C PHE A 160 -2.72 23.27 -20.07
N SER A 161 -1.86 24.27 -19.98
CA SER A 161 -0.39 24.10 -19.97
C SER A 161 0.07 23.25 -18.78
N ALA A 162 -0.55 23.43 -17.60
CA ALA A 162 -0.25 22.65 -16.40
C ALA A 162 -0.62 21.16 -16.52
N LEU A 163 -1.45 20.77 -17.49
CA LEU A 163 -1.77 19.37 -17.75
C LEU A 163 -0.74 18.66 -18.63
N THR A 164 0.14 19.41 -19.29
CA THR A 164 1.15 18.89 -20.22
C THR A 164 2.01 17.83 -19.54
N VAL A 165 2.21 16.71 -20.23
CA VAL A 165 3.05 15.61 -19.76
C VAL A 165 4.05 15.23 -20.84
N THR A 166 5.27 14.89 -20.44
CA THR A 166 6.24 14.27 -21.35
C THR A 166 5.92 12.80 -21.57
N HIS A 167 6.53 12.19 -22.59
CA HIS A 167 6.39 10.75 -22.84
C HIS A 167 6.86 9.93 -21.62
N ASN A 168 8.00 10.28 -21.04
CA ASN A 168 8.54 9.59 -19.86
C ASN A 168 7.60 9.70 -18.66
N GLN A 169 7.06 10.89 -18.40
CA GLN A 169 6.06 11.09 -17.34
C GLN A 169 4.79 10.26 -17.58
N SER A 170 4.31 10.17 -18.82
CA SER A 170 3.17 9.31 -19.14
C SER A 170 3.44 7.84 -18.81
N VAL A 171 4.64 7.34 -19.10
CA VAL A 171 5.02 5.95 -18.80
C VAL A 171 5.11 5.75 -17.28
N GLU A 172 5.73 6.67 -16.56
CA GLU A 172 5.82 6.65 -15.09
C GLU A 172 4.42 6.65 -14.44
N PHE A 173 3.52 7.52 -14.91
CA PHE A 173 2.16 7.59 -14.41
C PHE A 173 1.38 6.30 -14.66
N GLU A 174 1.54 5.64 -15.81
CA GLU A 174 0.94 4.33 -16.07
C GLU A 174 1.40 3.33 -15.02
N VAL A 175 2.72 3.20 -14.83
CA VAL A 175 3.32 2.23 -13.90
C VAL A 175 2.88 2.49 -12.47
N GLU A 176 2.92 3.74 -12.01
CA GLU A 176 2.55 4.11 -10.64
C GLU A 176 1.06 3.84 -10.35
N THR A 177 0.21 3.87 -11.38
CA THR A 177 -1.23 3.78 -11.22
C THR A 177 -1.84 2.46 -11.70
N ARG A 178 -1.05 1.40 -11.88
CA ARG A 178 -1.53 0.05 -12.27
C ARG A 178 -2.53 -0.57 -11.30
N GLU A 179 -2.51 -0.17 -10.04
CA GLU A 179 -3.50 -0.57 -9.03
C GLU A 179 -4.76 0.33 -9.06
N GLN A 180 -4.86 1.21 -10.04
CA GLN A 180 -5.98 2.06 -10.38
C GLN A 180 -6.62 2.74 -9.16
N SER A 181 -7.90 2.44 -8.89
CA SER A 181 -8.70 3.06 -7.82
C SER A 181 -8.13 2.89 -6.40
N MET A 182 -7.19 1.96 -6.20
CA MET A 182 -6.50 1.75 -4.93
C MET A 182 -5.41 2.79 -4.67
N THR A 183 -5.02 3.57 -5.68
CA THR A 183 -3.97 4.59 -5.58
C THR A 183 -4.54 6.00 -5.63
N ASN A 184 -4.06 6.88 -4.74
CA ASN A 184 -4.47 8.29 -4.74
C ASN A 184 -3.96 9.04 -5.98
N ALA A 185 -2.82 8.62 -6.54
CA ALA A 185 -2.27 9.17 -7.77
C ALA A 185 -3.24 9.02 -8.94
N TRP A 186 -3.88 7.85 -9.09
CA TRP A 186 -4.88 7.60 -10.12
C TRP A 186 -6.08 8.55 -10.03
N HIS A 187 -6.61 8.78 -8.83
CA HIS A 187 -7.71 9.75 -8.62
C HIS A 187 -7.27 11.19 -8.94
N SER A 188 -6.06 11.56 -8.56
CA SER A 188 -5.52 12.91 -8.76
C SER A 188 -5.29 13.21 -10.24
N LEU A 189 -4.71 12.26 -10.99
CA LEU A 189 -4.47 12.41 -12.43
C LEU A 189 -5.76 12.47 -13.24
N ARG A 190 -6.79 11.73 -12.84
CA ARG A 190 -8.11 11.70 -13.50
C ARG A 190 -8.95 12.94 -13.26
N LYS A 191 -8.83 13.57 -12.08
CA LYS A 191 -9.72 14.66 -11.64
C LYS A 191 -9.81 15.83 -12.63
N PHE A 192 -8.71 16.14 -13.30
CA PHE A 192 -8.61 17.29 -14.20
C PHE A 192 -8.61 16.91 -15.69
N ARG A 193 -8.90 15.65 -16.02
CA ARG A 193 -8.90 15.13 -17.39
C ARG A 193 -10.25 14.59 -17.79
N LEU A 194 -10.54 14.66 -19.08
CA LEU A 194 -11.69 13.97 -19.67
C LEU A 194 -11.31 12.49 -19.81
N THR A 195 -12.19 11.60 -19.35
CA THR A 195 -11.88 10.16 -19.30
C THR A 195 -12.87 9.36 -20.12
N ALA A 196 -12.47 8.19 -20.62
CA ALA A 196 -13.35 7.31 -21.40
C ALA A 196 -14.74 7.13 -20.74
N SER A 197 -14.78 6.92 -19.42
CA SER A 197 -16.01 6.77 -18.63
C SER A 197 -16.97 7.97 -18.65
N ASN A 198 -16.47 9.18 -18.88
CA ASN A 198 -17.29 10.40 -18.97
C ASN A 198 -17.47 10.91 -20.40
N PHE A 199 -16.73 10.35 -21.36
CA PHE A 199 -16.64 10.85 -22.73
C PHE A 199 -18.01 10.87 -23.43
N LYS A 200 -18.80 9.80 -23.28
CA LYS A 200 -20.16 9.74 -23.81
C LYS A 200 -21.02 10.90 -23.30
N ASN A 201 -20.97 11.21 -22.00
CA ASN A 201 -21.74 12.29 -21.39
C ASN A 201 -21.32 13.69 -21.89
N ILE A 202 -20.06 13.83 -22.32
CA ILE A 202 -19.53 15.08 -22.88
C ILE A 202 -19.97 15.21 -24.34
N CYS A 203 -19.70 14.19 -25.16
CA CYS A 203 -19.99 14.23 -26.59
C CYS A 203 -21.49 14.27 -26.91
N SER A 204 -22.34 13.65 -26.08
CA SER A 204 -23.79 13.67 -26.31
C SER A 204 -24.48 14.93 -25.78
N ARG A 205 -23.74 15.84 -25.14
CA ARG A 205 -24.31 17.01 -24.47
C ARG A 205 -24.65 18.11 -25.48
N ARG A 206 -25.89 18.61 -25.45
CA ARG A 206 -26.33 19.72 -26.29
C ARG A 206 -26.46 21.07 -25.56
N LYS A 207 -26.61 21.06 -24.23
CA LYS A 207 -26.80 22.25 -23.38
C LYS A 207 -26.29 22.01 -21.95
N ASP A 208 -26.29 23.06 -21.12
CA ASP A 208 -25.93 23.01 -19.69
C ASP A 208 -24.51 22.48 -19.43
N PHE A 209 -23.52 23.05 -20.15
CA PHE A 209 -22.12 22.69 -20.05
C PHE A 209 -21.51 23.05 -18.68
N ASP A 210 -21.91 24.17 -18.08
CA ASP A 210 -21.43 24.58 -16.75
C ASP A 210 -21.85 23.61 -15.64
N THR A 211 -23.06 23.07 -15.73
CA THR A 211 -23.55 22.07 -14.77
C THR A 211 -22.78 20.77 -14.94
N LEU A 212 -22.47 20.39 -16.18
CA LEU A 212 -21.64 19.22 -16.47
C LEU A 212 -20.22 19.40 -15.94
N SER A 213 -19.58 20.54 -16.19
CA SER A 213 -18.22 20.82 -15.74
C SER A 213 -18.11 20.83 -14.21
N LYS A 214 -19.06 21.48 -13.51
CA LYS A 214 -19.16 21.44 -12.05
C LYS A 214 -19.28 20.00 -11.53
N ARG A 215 -20.10 19.18 -12.17
CA ARG A 215 -20.27 17.76 -11.81
C ARG A 215 -19.01 16.93 -12.07
N LEU A 216 -18.28 17.18 -13.16
CA LEU A 216 -17.04 16.45 -13.44
C LEU A 216 -15.91 16.84 -12.47
N LEU A 217 -15.81 18.13 -12.10
CA LEU A 217 -14.73 18.64 -11.23
C LEU A 217 -15.00 18.45 -9.74
N LYS A 218 -16.26 18.58 -9.31
CA LYS A 218 -16.67 18.59 -7.90
C LYS A 218 -17.62 17.45 -7.54
N GLY A 219 -18.00 16.61 -8.51
CA GLY A 219 -18.89 15.48 -8.27
C GLY A 219 -18.29 14.54 -7.25
N LYS A 220 -19.10 14.17 -6.25
CA LYS A 220 -18.72 13.13 -5.31
C LYS A 220 -18.72 11.79 -6.05
N PHE A 221 -17.61 11.07 -5.98
CA PHE A 221 -17.57 9.69 -6.44
C PHE A 221 -18.47 8.84 -5.54
N ILE A 222 -19.50 8.23 -6.12
CA ILE A 222 -20.41 7.32 -5.43
C ILE A 222 -20.17 5.94 -6.01
N GLN A 223 -19.60 5.05 -5.21
CA GLN A 223 -19.45 3.66 -5.59
C GLN A 223 -20.76 2.92 -5.31
N THR A 224 -21.42 2.46 -6.37
CA THR A 224 -22.62 1.63 -6.25
C THR A 224 -22.26 0.19 -5.89
N ALA A 225 -23.22 -0.58 -5.36
CA ALA A 225 -23.03 -2.01 -5.12
C ALA A 225 -22.60 -2.75 -6.40
N ALA A 226 -23.18 -2.37 -7.53
CA ALA A 226 -22.83 -2.89 -8.85
C ALA A 226 -21.36 -2.62 -9.21
N MET A 227 -20.90 -1.39 -9.02
CA MET A 227 -19.50 -1.02 -9.29
C MET A 227 -18.54 -1.77 -8.37
N LYS A 228 -18.86 -1.89 -7.08
CA LYS A 228 -18.05 -2.65 -6.12
C LYS A 228 -17.95 -4.12 -6.52
N TYR A 229 -19.07 -4.70 -6.93
CA TYR A 229 -19.10 -6.07 -7.42
C TYR A 229 -18.27 -6.24 -8.70
N GLY A 230 -18.36 -5.31 -9.65
CA GLY A 230 -17.52 -5.29 -10.86
C GLY A 230 -16.04 -5.33 -10.52
N ILE A 231 -15.57 -4.37 -9.69
CA ILE A 231 -14.18 -4.28 -9.24
C ILE A 231 -13.69 -5.57 -8.58
N GLN A 232 -14.52 -6.20 -7.73
CA GLN A 232 -14.15 -7.45 -7.04
C GLN A 232 -14.06 -8.66 -7.98
N ASN A 233 -14.78 -8.65 -9.10
CA ASN A 233 -14.84 -9.78 -10.03
C ASN A 233 -13.98 -9.62 -11.27
N GLU A 234 -13.45 -8.43 -11.52
CA GLU A 234 -12.65 -8.10 -12.70
C GLU A 234 -11.42 -9.03 -12.82
N ASP A 235 -10.69 -9.26 -11.73
CA ASP A 235 -9.55 -10.19 -11.70
C ASP A 235 -9.96 -11.64 -11.99
N VAL A 236 -11.16 -12.04 -11.55
CA VAL A 236 -11.69 -13.39 -11.81
C VAL A 236 -12.02 -13.52 -13.30
N ALA A 237 -12.67 -12.52 -13.88
CA ALA A 237 -13.00 -12.50 -15.30
C ALA A 237 -11.74 -12.48 -16.18
N ALA A 238 -10.71 -11.70 -15.82
CA ALA A 238 -9.43 -11.68 -16.53
C ALA A 238 -8.76 -13.07 -16.52
N LYS A 239 -8.72 -13.75 -15.36
CA LYS A 239 -8.18 -15.12 -15.26
C LYS A 239 -8.95 -16.13 -16.12
N LEU A 240 -10.27 -16.02 -16.16
CA LEU A 240 -11.10 -16.86 -17.02
C LEU A 240 -10.82 -16.60 -18.51
N TYR A 241 -10.62 -15.34 -18.89
CA TYR A 241 -10.20 -14.97 -20.24
C TYR A 241 -8.84 -15.59 -20.61
N THR A 242 -7.82 -15.41 -19.76
CA THR A 242 -6.48 -16.01 -19.94
C THR A 242 -6.58 -17.51 -20.14
N LYS A 243 -7.35 -18.21 -19.29
CA LYS A 243 -7.51 -19.66 -19.37
C LYS A 243 -8.25 -20.12 -20.63
N LYS A 244 -9.30 -19.41 -21.03
CA LYS A 244 -10.15 -19.78 -22.16
C LYS A 244 -9.44 -19.57 -23.51
N PHE A 245 -8.69 -18.49 -23.64
CA PHE A 245 -8.07 -18.10 -24.91
C PHE A 245 -6.56 -18.37 -24.96
N ALA A 246 -5.97 -18.91 -23.89
CA ALA A 246 -4.52 -19.14 -23.77
C ALA A 246 -3.68 -17.88 -24.06
N ARG A 247 -4.15 -16.73 -23.56
CA ARG A 247 -3.54 -15.41 -23.75
C ARG A 247 -3.07 -14.81 -22.43
N GLU A 248 -2.03 -13.99 -22.47
CA GLU A 248 -1.55 -13.29 -21.28
C GLU A 248 -2.33 -11.98 -21.09
N THR A 249 -2.66 -11.65 -19.84
CA THR A 249 -3.35 -10.40 -19.49
C THR A 249 -2.57 -9.67 -18.43
N HIS A 250 -2.44 -8.35 -18.58
CA HIS A 250 -1.70 -7.48 -17.68
C HIS A 250 -2.61 -6.35 -17.17
N LYS A 251 -2.39 -5.93 -15.92
CA LYS A 251 -3.01 -4.72 -15.39
C LYS A 251 -2.48 -3.50 -16.12
N VAL A 252 -3.34 -2.50 -16.29
CA VAL A 252 -3.01 -1.23 -16.93
C VAL A 252 -3.35 -0.10 -15.99
N GLY A 253 -2.44 0.86 -15.85
CA GLY A 253 -2.68 2.07 -15.09
C GLY A 253 -3.50 3.12 -15.84
N PHE A 254 -3.27 4.38 -15.50
CA PHE A 254 -3.85 5.52 -16.17
C PHE A 254 -2.96 5.97 -17.33
N LEU A 255 -3.53 5.95 -18.53
CA LEU A 255 -2.88 6.31 -19.77
C LEU A 255 -3.19 7.76 -20.14
N ILE A 256 -2.16 8.53 -20.47
CA ILE A 256 -2.27 9.93 -20.90
C ILE A 256 -1.47 10.08 -22.19
N ASN A 257 -2.11 10.42 -23.31
CA ASN A 257 -1.37 10.71 -24.54
C ASN A 257 -0.73 12.11 -24.42
N PRO A 258 0.61 12.24 -24.52
CA PRO A 258 1.30 13.53 -24.45
C PRO A 258 0.82 14.57 -25.48
N SER A 259 0.29 14.13 -26.63
CA SER A 259 -0.23 15.03 -27.68
C SER A 259 -1.59 15.64 -27.32
N VAL A 260 -2.35 14.99 -26.44
CA VAL A 260 -3.67 15.42 -25.97
C VAL A 260 -3.79 15.21 -24.45
N PRO A 261 -2.98 15.95 -23.65
CA PRO A 261 -2.79 15.66 -22.23
C PRO A 261 -4.04 15.91 -21.38
N HIS A 262 -5.06 16.57 -21.93
CA HIS A 262 -6.36 16.77 -21.30
C HIS A 262 -7.27 15.52 -21.34
N LEU A 263 -6.89 14.49 -22.12
CA LEU A 263 -7.57 13.20 -22.20
C LEU A 263 -6.81 12.14 -21.41
N GLY A 264 -7.53 11.13 -20.92
CA GLY A 264 -6.91 9.91 -20.41
C GLY A 264 -7.87 8.74 -20.28
N CYS A 265 -7.33 7.54 -20.11
CA CYS A 265 -8.14 6.33 -19.93
C CYS A 265 -7.46 5.34 -18.99
N SER A 266 -8.25 4.40 -18.46
CA SER A 266 -7.73 3.23 -17.74
C SER A 266 -8.47 2.02 -18.31
N PRO A 267 -7.89 1.36 -19.32
CA PRO A 267 -8.39 0.07 -19.77
C PRO A 267 -8.36 -0.95 -18.61
N ASP A 268 -9.26 -1.93 -18.62
CA ASP A 268 -9.26 -2.94 -17.58
C ASP A 268 -7.99 -3.81 -17.68
N ARG A 269 -7.74 -4.41 -18.85
CA ARG A 269 -6.53 -5.23 -19.07
C ARG A 269 -5.88 -4.93 -20.42
N ARG A 270 -4.58 -5.18 -20.50
CA ARG A 270 -3.82 -5.31 -21.76
C ARG A 270 -3.59 -6.78 -22.03
N VAL A 271 -3.80 -7.21 -23.26
CA VAL A 271 -3.68 -8.60 -23.69
C VAL A 271 -2.47 -8.75 -24.59
N HIS A 272 -1.76 -9.86 -24.44
CA HIS A 272 -0.68 -10.27 -25.32
C HIS A 272 -1.01 -11.60 -26.01
N ASP A 273 -0.90 -11.62 -27.34
CA ASP A 273 -1.11 -12.79 -28.19
C ASP A 273 0.00 -12.89 -29.22
N ASN A 274 0.92 -13.85 -29.03
CA ASN A 274 2.06 -14.07 -29.93
C ASN A 274 1.67 -14.58 -31.33
N SER A 275 0.42 -15.01 -31.53
CA SER A 275 -0.04 -15.53 -32.82
C SER A 275 -0.49 -14.43 -33.80
N GLU A 276 -0.72 -13.22 -33.30
CA GLU A 276 -1.22 -12.09 -34.08
C GLU A 276 -0.07 -11.22 -34.61
N ALA A 277 -0.24 -10.63 -35.80
CA ALA A 277 0.73 -9.69 -36.36
C ALA A 277 0.92 -8.44 -35.48
N GLN A 278 -0.14 -8.04 -34.77
CA GLN A 278 -0.10 -7.02 -33.72
C GLN A 278 -0.38 -7.71 -32.38
N PRO A 279 0.66 -8.07 -31.62
CA PRO A 279 0.51 -8.98 -30.48
C PRO A 279 -0.14 -8.32 -29.26
N TRP A 280 -0.35 -7.00 -29.27
CA TRP A 280 -0.90 -6.25 -28.14
C TRP A 280 -2.32 -5.76 -28.40
N GLY A 281 -3.22 -6.10 -27.48
CA GLY A 281 -4.61 -5.64 -27.48
C GLY A 281 -5.05 -5.07 -26.14
N LEU A 282 -6.23 -4.46 -26.12
CA LEU A 282 -6.92 -4.04 -24.90
C LEU A 282 -8.14 -4.94 -24.66
N LEU A 283 -8.45 -5.18 -23.39
CA LEU A 283 -9.60 -5.94 -22.95
C LEU A 283 -10.42 -5.08 -21.98
N GLU A 284 -11.67 -4.83 -22.36
CA GLU A 284 -12.70 -4.23 -21.52
C GLU A 284 -13.58 -5.35 -20.95
N ILE A 285 -13.77 -5.36 -19.63
CA ILE A 285 -14.49 -6.39 -18.90
C ILE A 285 -15.80 -5.78 -18.39
N LEU A 286 -16.90 -6.21 -18.99
CA LEU A 286 -18.25 -5.83 -18.57
C LEU A 286 -18.89 -7.01 -17.84
N LYS A 287 -19.58 -6.72 -16.73
CA LYS A 287 -20.38 -7.71 -16.02
C LYS A 287 -21.81 -7.21 -15.88
N ASP A 288 -22.72 -7.94 -16.51
CA ASP A 288 -24.15 -7.73 -16.30
C ASP A 288 -24.55 -8.29 -14.94
N LEU A 289 -25.15 -7.44 -14.11
CA LEU A 289 -25.96 -7.90 -12.98
C LEU A 289 -27.27 -8.41 -13.57
N LYS A 290 -27.28 -9.66 -13.99
CA LYS A 290 -28.56 -10.37 -14.05
C LYS A 290 -28.99 -10.58 -12.60
N GLU A 291 -30.13 -10.00 -12.25
CA GLU A 291 -30.79 -10.18 -10.95
C GLU A 291 -30.85 -11.69 -10.65
N THR A 292 -30.12 -12.10 -9.61
CA THR A 292 -30.31 -13.37 -8.92
C THR A 292 -31.35 -13.22 -7.84
#